data_AF-A0A8T8I5N6-F1
#
_entry.id   AF-A0A8T8I5N6-F1
#
_cell.length_a   1.000
_cell.length_b   1.000
_cell.length_c   1.000
_cell.angle_alpha   90.00
_cell.angle_beta   90.00
_cell.angle_gamma   90.00
#
_symmetry.space_group_name_H-M   'P 1'
#
loop_
_entity.id
_entity.type
_entity.pdbx_description
1 polymer ?
#
loop_
_entity_poly.entity_id
_entity_poly.type
_entity_poly.pdbx_seq_one_letter_code
_entity_poly.pdbx_strand_id
1 'polypeptide(L)'
;MRAAVAGVAADDRVRRVYTETREQALQRFKEIFAEQPEIRDMARAEALPAGLKVMPRPGVDVRGMAGDLRSDHPSAKRVEAFVRPSAPDAPDAPDAPECPADGEWPVA
;
A
#
# COMPACT_ATOMS: atom_id res chain seq x y z
N MET A 1 -9.26 -11.02 9.42
CA MET A 1 -8.00 -10.47 8.89
C MET A 1 -6.91 -11.53 8.71
N ARG A 2 -6.57 -12.35 9.73
CA ARG A 2 -5.52 -13.39 9.61
C ARG A 2 -5.67 -14.34 8.41
N ALA A 3 -6.87 -14.86 8.16
CA ALA A 3 -7.12 -15.73 7.00
C ALA A 3 -6.90 -15.04 5.65
N ALA A 4 -7.31 -13.77 5.52
CA ALA A 4 -7.05 -12.97 4.32
C ALA A 4 -5.55 -12.71 4.12
N VAL A 5 -4.81 -12.44 5.19
CA VAL A 5 -3.34 -12.30 5.14
C VAL A 5 -2.69 -13.58 4.65
N ALA A 6 -3.09 -14.73 5.20
CA ALA A 6 -2.53 -16.02 4.81
C ALA A 6 -2.83 -16.34 3.32
N GLY A 7 -4.05 -16.06 2.86
CA GLY A 7 -4.42 -16.26 1.46
C GLY A 7 -3.61 -15.38 0.50
N VAL A 8 -3.50 -14.09 0.80
CA VAL A 8 -2.71 -13.16 -0.03
C VAL A 8 -1.22 -13.46 0.04
N ALA A 9 -0.69 -13.84 1.20
CA ALA A 9 0.73 -14.16 1.35
C ALA A 9 1.14 -15.48 0.66
N ALA A 10 0.17 -16.34 0.32
CA ALA A 10 0.41 -17.56 -0.43
C ALA A 10 0.45 -17.34 -1.95
N ASP A 11 0.11 -16.16 -2.46
CA ASP A 11 0.24 -15.82 -3.88
C ASP A 11 1.72 -15.59 -4.22
N ASP A 12 2.27 -16.39 -5.14
CA ASP A 12 3.68 -16.34 -5.55
C ASP A 12 4.10 -14.97 -6.12
N ARG A 13 3.14 -14.18 -6.61
CA ARG A 13 3.37 -12.81 -7.11
C ARG A 13 3.63 -11.82 -5.98
N VAL A 14 3.32 -12.16 -4.73
CA VAL A 14 3.52 -11.30 -3.56
C VAL A 14 4.94 -11.40 -3.04
N ARG A 15 5.57 -10.25 -2.84
CA ARG A 15 6.86 -10.12 -2.14
C ARG A 15 6.66 -9.92 -0.64
N ARG A 16 5.75 -9.02 -0.24
CA ARG A 16 5.44 -8.71 1.16
C ARG A 16 3.97 -8.32 1.33
N VAL A 17 3.42 -8.62 2.51
CA VAL A 17 2.10 -8.16 2.94
C VAL A 17 2.26 -7.37 4.23
N TYR A 18 1.71 -6.16 4.27
CA TYR A 18 1.64 -5.33 5.47
C TYR A 18 0.19 -5.23 5.92
N THR A 19 -0.05 -5.52 7.19
CA THR A 19 -1.37 -5.33 7.81
C THR A 19 -1.45 -3.95 8.44
N GLU A 20 -2.57 -3.27 8.26
CA GLU A 20 -2.86 -2.00 8.92
C GLU A 20 -4.20 -2.14 9.66
N THR A 21 -4.17 -1.98 10.98
CA THR A 21 -5.38 -1.93 11.81
C THR A 21 -6.06 -0.57 11.69
N ARG A 22 -7.29 -0.44 12.20
CA ARG A 22 -8.01 0.84 12.20
C ARG A 22 -7.29 1.91 13.02
N GLU A 23 -6.67 1.49 14.11
CA GLU A 23 -5.90 2.37 15.01
C GLU A 23 -4.62 2.84 14.33
N GLN A 24 -3.92 1.95 13.62
CA GLN A 24 -2.74 2.31 12.84
C GLN A 24 -3.10 3.24 11.68
N ALA A 25 -4.21 2.99 11.00
CA ALA A 25 -4.73 3.89 9.97
C ALA A 25 -5.06 5.28 10.54
N LEU A 26 -5.67 5.36 11.74
CA LEU A 26 -5.96 6.62 12.41
C LEU A 26 -4.69 7.38 12.78
N GLN A 27 -3.70 6.68 13.31
CA GLN A 27 -2.42 7.29 13.67
C GLN A 27 -1.74 7.89 12.43
N ARG A 28 -1.63 7.10 11.35
CA ARG A 28 -1.09 7.57 10.08
C ARG A 28 -1.90 8.75 9.49
N PHE A 29 -3.22 8.71 9.61
CA PHE A 29 -4.07 9.81 9.17
C PHE A 29 -3.73 11.11 9.91
N LYS A 30 -3.57 11.05 11.24
CA LYS A 30 -3.20 12.21 12.06
C LYS A 30 -1.83 12.77 11.70
N GLU A 31 -0.89 11.92 11.30
CA GLU A 31 0.43 12.33 10.83
C GLU A 31 0.37 13.02 9.47
N ILE A 32 -0.38 12.47 8.50
CA ILE A 32 -0.53 13.07 7.16
C ILE A 32 -1.19 14.45 7.24
N PHE A 33 -2.19 14.59 8.10
CA PHE A 33 -2.95 15.83 8.26
C PHE A 33 -2.52 16.62 9.50
N ALA A 34 -1.28 16.46 9.97
CA ALA A 34 -0.77 17.09 11.20
C ALA A 34 -1.07 18.60 11.25
N GLU A 35 -0.89 19.28 10.11
CA GLU A 35 -1.05 20.73 9.92
C GLU A 35 -2.50 21.18 9.65
N GLN A 36 -3.46 20.26 9.59
CA GLN A 36 -4.88 20.53 9.31
C GLN A 36 -5.76 20.03 10.46
N PRO A 37 -5.82 20.78 11.58
CA PRO A 37 -6.49 20.34 12.81
C PRO A 37 -7.98 20.04 12.60
N GLU A 38 -8.68 20.80 11.76
CA GLU A 38 -10.08 20.60 11.42
C GLU A 38 -10.36 19.23 10.78
N ILE A 39 -9.41 18.70 10.01
CA ILE A 39 -9.51 17.37 9.37
C ILE A 39 -9.19 16.27 10.38
N ARG A 40 -8.22 16.52 11.28
CA ARG A 40 -7.85 15.57 12.33
C ARG A 40 -8.95 15.34 13.35
N ASP A 41 -9.65 16.39 13.74
CA ASP A 41 -10.69 16.33 14.77
C ASP A 41 -11.96 15.61 14.28
N MET A 42 -12.15 15.54 12.97
CA MET A 42 -13.22 14.75 12.36
C MET A 42 -12.89 13.26 12.23
N ALA A 43 -11.61 12.88 12.37
CA ALA A 43 -11.17 11.51 12.15
C ALA A 43 -11.54 10.58 13.31
N ARG A 44 -12.16 9.45 12.99
CA ARG A 44 -12.52 8.39 13.94
C ARG A 44 -11.97 7.06 13.47
N ALA A 45 -11.49 6.21 14.38
CA ALA A 45 -10.92 4.92 14.02
C ALA A 45 -11.94 4.04 13.30
N GLU A 46 -13.21 4.10 13.70
CA GLU A 46 -14.31 3.31 13.13
C GLU A 46 -14.63 3.73 11.69
N ALA A 47 -14.31 4.97 11.31
CA ALA A 47 -14.49 5.48 9.96
C ALA A 47 -13.36 5.07 9.02
N LEU A 48 -12.22 4.61 9.55
CA LEU A 48 -11.07 4.21 8.76
C LEU A 48 -11.07 2.69 8.50
N PRO A 49 -10.78 2.28 7.26
CA PRO A 49 -10.70 0.86 6.94
C PRO A 49 -9.42 0.26 7.54
N ALA A 50 -9.55 -0.91 8.14
CA ALA A 50 -8.41 -1.80 8.29
C ALA A 50 -8.08 -2.38 6.90
N GLY A 51 -6.80 -2.56 6.59
CA GLY A 51 -6.37 -2.89 5.24
C GLY A 51 -5.15 -3.79 5.18
N LEU A 52 -4.92 -4.32 3.99
CA LEU A 52 -3.68 -5.00 3.60
C LEU A 52 -3.00 -4.15 2.54
N LYS A 53 -1.71 -3.88 2.70
CA LYS A 53 -0.86 -3.32 1.65
C LYS A 53 -0.03 -4.45 1.10
N VAL A 54 -0.22 -4.75 -0.18
CA VAL A 54 0.45 -5.85 -0.86
C VAL A 54 1.56 -5.26 -1.70
N MET A 55 2.78 -5.71 -1.45
CA MET A 55 3.94 -5.39 -2.28
C MET A 55 4.16 -6.56 -3.24
N PRO A 56 3.90 -6.39 -4.53
CA PRO A 56 4.15 -7.42 -5.53
C PRO A 56 5.65 -7.57 -5.82
N ARG A 57 6.03 -8.69 -6.42
CA ARG A 57 7.35 -8.91 -6.99
C ARG A 57 7.59 -8.00 -8.21
N PRO A 58 8.86 -7.71 -8.57
CA PRO A 58 9.17 -6.98 -9.79
C PRO A 58 8.57 -7.66 -11.03
N GLY A 59 8.09 -6.87 -11.99
CA GLY A 59 7.53 -7.37 -13.26
C GLY A 59 6.08 -7.88 -13.19
N VAL A 60 5.45 -7.90 -12.01
CA VAL A 60 4.04 -8.27 -11.87
C VAL A 60 3.13 -7.16 -12.40
N ASP A 61 2.15 -7.52 -13.23
CA ASP A 61 1.04 -6.62 -13.57
C ASP A 61 0.16 -6.37 -12.34
N VAL A 62 0.39 -5.24 -11.70
CA VAL A 62 -0.32 -4.84 -10.48
C VAL A 62 -1.80 -4.56 -10.72
N ARG A 63 -2.20 -4.19 -11.94
CA ARG A 63 -3.61 -3.94 -12.27
C ARG A 63 -4.37 -5.25 -12.42
N GLY A 64 -3.80 -6.21 -13.16
CA GLY A 64 -4.31 -7.57 -13.26
C GLY A 64 -4.41 -8.23 -11.88
N MET A 65 -3.33 -8.17 -11.09
CA MET A 65 -3.31 -8.70 -9.73
C MET A 65 -4.38 -8.09 -8.83
N ALA A 66 -4.62 -6.77 -8.91
CA ALA A 66 -5.70 -6.14 -8.14
C ALA A 66 -7.10 -6.58 -8.60
N GLY A 67 -7.27 -6.92 -9.88
CA GLY A 67 -8.48 -7.53 -10.43
C GLY A 67 -8.75 -8.91 -9.84
N ASP A 68 -7.72 -9.77 -9.81
CA ASP A 68 -7.79 -11.11 -9.25
C ASP A 68 -8.11 -11.06 -7.75
N LEU A 69 -7.35 -10.27 -7.00
CA LEU A 69 -7.56 -10.09 -5.56
C LEU A 69 -8.97 -9.58 -5.21
N ARG A 70 -9.58 -8.78 -6.08
CA ARG A 70 -10.97 -8.33 -5.89
C ARG A 70 -11.95 -9.49 -6.07
N SER A 71 -11.68 -10.38 -7.02
CA SER A 71 -12.53 -11.54 -7.32
C SER A 71 -12.41 -12.61 -6.24
N ASP A 72 -11.20 -12.87 -5.75
CA ASP A 72 -10.90 -13.90 -4.75
C ASP A 72 -11.30 -13.49 -3.32
N HIS A 73 -11.46 -12.19 -3.07
CA HIS A 73 -11.83 -11.63 -1.77
C HIS A 73 -13.09 -10.77 -1.86
N PRO A 74 -14.28 -11.35 -2.10
CA PRO A 74 -15.53 -10.59 -2.24
C PRO A 74 -15.93 -9.85 -0.95
N SER A 75 -15.40 -10.24 0.21
CA SER A 75 -15.60 -9.53 1.48
C SER A 75 -14.81 -8.21 1.58
N ALA A 76 -13.85 -7.96 0.68
CA ALA A 76 -13.07 -6.73 0.68
C ALA A 76 -13.92 -5.58 0.12
N LYS A 77 -14.12 -4.53 0.93
CA LYS A 77 -14.88 -3.34 0.49
C LYS A 77 -14.26 -2.63 -0.71
N ARG A 78 -12.93 -2.67 -0.81
CA ARG A 78 -12.15 -2.00 -1.86
C ARG A 78 -10.79 -2.70 -2.02
N VAL A 79 -10.40 -2.93 -3.27
CA VAL A 79 -9.06 -3.40 -3.67
C VAL A 79 -8.61 -2.46 -4.78
N GLU A 80 -7.40 -1.91 -4.69
CA GLU A 80 -6.90 -0.96 -5.69
C GLU A 80 -5.42 -1.17 -5.98
N ALA A 81 -5.08 -1.08 -7.27
CA ALA A 81 -3.70 -1.01 -7.69
C ALA A 81 -3.18 0.41 -7.46
N PHE A 82 -2.16 0.53 -6.61
CA PHE A 82 -1.38 1.76 -6.53
C PHE A 82 -0.27 1.71 -7.58
N VAL A 83 -0.54 2.32 -8.74
CA VAL A 83 0.46 2.57 -9.77
C VAL A 83 0.91 4.01 -9.58
N ARG A 84 2.20 4.23 -9.25
CA ARG A 84 2.74 5.59 -9.33
C ARG A 84 2.49 6.10 -10.74
N PRO A 85 1.84 7.27 -10.94
CA PRO A 85 1.78 7.86 -12.26
C PRO A 85 3.23 7.97 -12.74
N SER A 86 3.53 7.38 -13.90
CA SER A 86 4.74 7.74 -14.62
C SER A 86 4.62 9.23 -14.85
N ALA A 87 5.38 10.03 -14.11
CA ALA A 87 5.45 11.45 -14.41
C ALA A 87 5.93 11.52 -15.87
N PRO A 88 5.19 12.19 -16.78
CA PRO A 88 5.62 12.32 -18.16
C PRO A 88 7.00 12.99 -18.27
N ASP A 89 7.41 13.68 -17.20
CA ASP A 89 8.70 14.35 -17.03
C ASP A 89 9.52 13.78 -15.86
N ALA A 90 9.31 12.53 -15.42
CA ALA A 90 10.39 11.87 -14.68
C ALA A 90 11.42 11.50 -15.76
N PRO A 91 12.51 12.27 -15.92
CA PRO A 91 13.57 11.79 -16.78
C PRO A 91 13.98 10.44 -16.19
N ASP A 92 14.41 9.52 -17.04
CA ASP A 92 15.46 8.58 -16.65
C ASP A 92 16.52 9.43 -15.95
N ALA A 93 16.44 9.57 -14.62
CA ALA A 93 17.38 10.37 -13.89
C ALA A 93 18.65 9.53 -13.95
N PRO A 94 19.65 9.92 -14.77
CA PRO A 94 20.85 9.10 -14.94
C PRO A 94 21.62 8.96 -13.61
N ASP A 95 21.25 9.76 -12.61
CA ASP A 95 21.80 9.81 -11.26
C ASP A 95 20.79 9.45 -10.14
N ALA A 96 19.60 8.90 -10.46
CA ALA A 96 18.78 8.32 -9.40
C ALA A 96 19.52 7.09 -8.87
N PRO A 97 19.88 7.03 -7.57
CA PRO A 97 20.55 5.88 -7.03
C PRO A 97 19.69 4.64 -7.32
N GLU A 98 20.31 3.63 -7.94
CA GLU A 98 19.65 2.35 -8.13
C GLU A 98 19.08 1.92 -6.79
N CYS A 99 17.79 1.55 -6.76
CA CYS A 99 17.17 1.06 -5.55
C CYS A 99 18.01 -0.13 -5.06
N PRO A 100 18.61 -0.08 -3.86
CA PRO A 100 19.42 -1.18 -3.37
C PRO A 100 18.57 -2.45 -3.31
N ALA A 101 19.18 -3.59 -3.63
CA ALA A 101 18.49 -4.88 -3.79
C ALA A 101 17.69 -5.28 -2.53
N ASP A 102 18.20 -4.84 -1.38
CA ASP A 102 17.74 -5.03 -0.01
C ASP A 102 16.59 -4.07 0.38
N GLY A 103 16.38 -2.99 -0.38
CA GLY A 103 15.24 -2.08 -0.25
C GLY A 103 15.34 -1.04 0.87
N GLU A 104 16.53 -0.85 1.46
CA GLU A 104 16.81 0.16 2.48
C GLU A 104 17.46 1.39 1.84
N TRP A 105 16.94 2.58 2.10
CA TRP A 105 17.56 3.82 1.61
C TRP A 105 18.86 4.08 2.38
N PRO A 106 19.95 4.50 1.71
CA PRO A 106 21.12 4.99 2.44
C PRO A 106 20.69 6.20 3.27
N VAL A 107 20.86 6.11 4.59
CA VAL A 107 20.75 7.25 5.49
C VAL A 107 21.82 8.26 5.09
N ALA A 108 21.38 9.51 4.87
CA ALA A 108 22.22 10.66 4.55
C ALA A 108 23.24 10.96 5.66
#